data_AF-Q65J96-F1
#
_entry.id   AF-Q65J96-F1
#
_cell.length_a   1.000
_cell.length_b   1.000
_cell.length_c   1.000
_cell.angle_alpha   90.00
_cell.angle_beta   90.00
_cell.angle_gamma   90.00
#
_symmetry.space_group_name_H-M   'P 1'
#
loop_
_entity.id
_entity.type
_entity.pdbx_description
1 polymer ?
#
loop_
_entity_poly.entity_id
_entity_poly.type
_entity_poly.pdbx_seq_one_letter_code
_entity_poly.pdbx_strand_id
1 'polypeptide(L)'
;MKNKSMYVFLFMMLGLFAGMASPIQTSINSELRNAIHSPFIASLISFLVGMLVLLFLTSFIEHRRLFLNNLQTAKTFVTSSPWWLWTGGILGVVFITSNILLLPIVGASLTVVLALSGQMIIALVIDHFGWFGIPKHRLNVQRILGIVLMITGIMIIQHF
;
A
#
# COMPACT_ATOMS: atom_id res chain seq x y z
N MET A 1 4.10 6.98 -30.16
CA MET A 1 4.57 7.70 -28.95
C MET A 1 3.43 8.36 -28.16
N LYS A 2 2.44 9.02 -28.79
CA LYS A 2 1.28 9.66 -28.11
C LYS A 2 0.49 8.73 -27.17
N ASN A 3 0.23 7.49 -27.60
CA ASN A 3 -0.50 6.51 -26.77
C ASN A 3 0.24 6.14 -25.48
N LYS A 4 1.58 6.04 -25.48
CA LYS A 4 2.35 5.70 -24.28
C LYS A 4 2.23 6.78 -23.20
N SER A 5 2.22 8.05 -23.60
CA SER A 5 2.01 9.19 -22.68
C SER A 5 0.60 9.16 -22.06
N MET A 6 -0.43 8.90 -22.88
CA MET A 6 -1.81 8.78 -22.41
C MET A 6 -1.99 7.62 -21.41
N TYR A 7 -1.39 6.45 -21.69
CA TYR A 7 -1.43 5.32 -20.75
C TYR A 7 -0.75 5.66 -19.42
N VAL A 8 0.45 6.25 -19.45
CA VAL A 8 1.17 6.65 -18.24
C VAL A 8 0.34 7.63 -17.41
N PHE A 9 -0.28 8.62 -18.05
CA PHE A 9 -1.16 9.57 -17.37
C PHE A 9 -2.36 8.89 -16.71
N LEU A 10 -3.02 7.95 -17.41
CA LEU A 10 -4.15 7.19 -16.85
C LEU A 10 -3.73 6.40 -15.60
N PHE A 11 -2.57 5.73 -15.64
CA PHE A 11 -2.05 4.99 -14.47
C PHE A 11 -1.65 5.92 -13.31
N MET A 12 -1.17 7.13 -13.59
CA MET A 12 -0.94 8.14 -12.55
C MET A 12 -2.25 8.55 -11.87
N MET A 13 -3.32 8.75 -12.64
CA MET A 13 -4.64 9.06 -12.08
C MET A 13 -5.19 7.90 -11.25
N LEU A 14 -5.04 6.65 -11.71
CA LEU A 14 -5.40 5.47 -10.92
C LEU A 14 -4.63 5.41 -9.60
N GLY A 15 -3.32 5.69 -9.62
CA GLY A 15 -2.50 5.77 -8.41
C GLY A 15 -2.99 6.84 -7.44
N LEU A 16 -3.40 8.00 -7.97
CA LEU A 16 -3.97 9.08 -7.17
C LEU A 16 -5.29 8.68 -6.51
N PHE A 17 -6.21 8.04 -7.25
CA PHE A 17 -7.46 7.51 -6.67
C PHE A 17 -7.20 6.40 -5.64
N ALA A 18 -6.24 5.52 -5.88
CA ALA A 18 -5.84 4.51 -4.89
C ALA A 18 -5.30 5.15 -3.61
N GLY A 19 -4.51 6.22 -3.74
CA GLY A 19 -4.00 7.00 -2.59
C GLY A 19 -5.12 7.65 -1.77
N MET A 20 -6.16 8.18 -2.42
CA MET A 20 -7.33 8.77 -1.75
C MET A 20 -8.09 7.77 -0.88
N ALA A 21 -8.09 6.48 -1.25
CA ALA A 21 -8.75 5.45 -0.47
C ALA A 21 -8.10 5.22 0.90
N SER A 22 -6.81 5.53 1.06
CA SER A 22 -6.05 5.27 2.30
C SER A 22 -6.58 6.03 3.53
N PRO A 23 -6.76 7.37 3.50
CA PRO A 23 -7.34 8.09 4.64
C PRO A 23 -8.80 7.68 4.90
N ILE A 24 -9.59 7.44 3.86
CA ILE A 24 -10.99 6.98 4.01
C ILE A 24 -11.04 5.64 4.74
N GLN A 25 -10.22 4.68 4.30
CA GLN A 25 -10.08 3.37 4.94
C GLN A 25 -9.62 3.51 6.39
N THR A 26 -8.63 4.36 6.65
CA THR A 26 -8.11 4.57 8.01
C THR A 26 -9.19 5.13 8.93
N SER A 27 -9.99 6.09 8.48
CA SER A 27 -11.12 6.64 9.24
C SER A 27 -12.18 5.60 9.52
N ILE A 28 -12.62 4.83 8.50
CA ILE A 28 -13.61 3.76 8.67
C ILE A 28 -13.11 2.71 9.68
N ASN A 29 -11.86 2.28 9.56
CA ASN A 29 -11.29 1.28 10.46
C ASN A 29 -11.09 1.84 11.89
N SER A 30 -10.82 3.14 12.02
CA SER A 30 -10.72 3.80 13.32
C SER A 30 -12.07 3.88 14.02
N GLU A 31 -13.15 4.15 13.27
CA GLU A 31 -14.51 4.07 13.80
C GLU A 31 -14.89 2.63 14.19
N LEU A 32 -14.52 1.64 13.37
CA LEU A 32 -14.71 0.24 13.73
C LEU A 32 -13.95 -0.14 15.01
N ARG A 33 -12.72 0.37 15.17
CA ARG A 33 -11.97 0.25 16.44
C ARG A 33 -12.73 0.88 17.59
N ASN A 34 -13.33 2.06 17.42
CA ASN A 34 -14.07 2.73 18.49
C ASN A 34 -15.29 1.91 18.92
N ALA A 35 -16.01 1.31 17.97
CA ALA A 35 -17.17 0.47 18.25
C ALA A 35 -16.82 -0.86 18.93
N ILE A 36 -15.67 -1.46 18.61
CA ILE A 36 -15.24 -2.79 19.11
C ILE A 36 -14.24 -2.68 20.27
N HIS A 37 -13.72 -1.49 20.53
CA HIS A 37 -12.66 -1.20 21.50
C HIS A 37 -11.34 -1.98 21.29
N SER A 38 -11.05 -2.39 20.05
CA SER A 38 -9.80 -3.11 19.72
C SER A 38 -9.26 -2.78 18.33
N PRO A 39 -8.02 -2.25 18.21
CA PRO A 39 -7.39 -1.97 16.92
C PRO A 39 -7.06 -3.25 16.15
N PHE A 40 -6.75 -4.35 16.85
CA PHE A 40 -6.41 -5.63 16.25
C PHE A 40 -7.65 -6.31 15.66
N ILE A 41 -8.79 -6.28 16.35
CA ILE A 41 -10.04 -6.85 15.83
C ILE A 41 -10.56 -6.00 14.66
N ALA A 42 -10.49 -4.66 14.75
CA ALA A 42 -10.84 -3.79 13.64
C ALA A 42 -10.02 -4.11 12.38
N SER A 43 -8.69 -4.22 12.54
CA SER A 43 -7.79 -4.60 11.45
C SER A 43 -8.12 -6.00 10.90
N LEU A 44 -8.38 -6.98 11.77
CA LEU A 44 -8.76 -8.33 11.36
C LEU A 44 -10.03 -8.32 10.49
N ILE A 45 -11.06 -7.58 10.89
CA ILE A 45 -12.30 -7.44 10.11
C ILE A 45 -12.01 -6.78 8.76
N SER A 46 -11.22 -5.71 8.72
CA SER A 46 -10.86 -5.03 7.47
C SER A 46 -10.11 -5.97 6.50
N PHE A 47 -9.17 -6.76 7.02
CA PHE A 47 -8.45 -7.77 6.22
C PHE A 47 -9.37 -8.90 5.75
N LEU A 48 -10.29 -9.35 6.60
CA LEU A 48 -11.25 -10.40 6.24
C LEU A 48 -12.21 -9.94 5.14
N VAL A 49 -12.75 -8.72 5.25
CA VAL A 49 -13.60 -8.14 4.20
C VAL A 49 -12.80 -7.97 2.90
N GLY A 50 -11.57 -7.43 2.98
CA GLY A 50 -10.69 -7.29 1.82
C GLY A 50 -10.36 -8.63 1.16
N MET A 51 -10.09 -9.66 1.96
CA MET A 51 -9.86 -11.04 1.48
C MET A 51 -11.09 -11.58 0.74
N LEU A 52 -12.29 -11.45 1.31
CA LEU A 52 -13.52 -11.92 0.67
C LEU A 52 -13.79 -11.21 -0.67
N VAL A 53 -13.59 -9.90 -0.72
CA VAL A 53 -13.72 -9.12 -1.96
C VAL A 53 -12.69 -9.57 -2.99
N LEU A 54 -11.43 -9.78 -2.60
CA LEU A 54 -10.39 -10.28 -3.50
C LEU A 54 -10.68 -11.69 -4.00
N LEU A 55 -11.16 -12.60 -3.15
CA LEU A 55 -11.58 -13.95 -3.57
C LEU A 55 -12.72 -13.89 -4.59
N PHE A 56 -13.71 -13.02 -4.35
CA PHE A 56 -14.79 -12.80 -5.29
C PHE A 56 -14.25 -12.27 -6.64
N LEU A 57 -13.50 -11.17 -6.63
CA LEU A 57 -12.96 -10.56 -7.85
C LEU A 57 -12.08 -11.51 -8.65
N THR A 58 -11.18 -12.23 -7.98
CA THR A 58 -10.29 -13.21 -8.64
C THR A 58 -11.08 -14.36 -9.27
N SER A 59 -12.17 -14.81 -8.65
CA SER A 59 -13.03 -15.85 -9.23
C SER A 59 -13.76 -15.41 -10.52
N PHE A 60 -13.97 -14.11 -10.74
CA PHE A 60 -14.67 -13.58 -11.92
C PHE A 60 -13.72 -13.10 -13.02
N ILE A 61 -12.60 -12.47 -12.64
CA ILE A 61 -11.65 -11.86 -13.58
C ILE A 61 -10.73 -12.93 -14.19
N GLU A 62 -10.19 -13.82 -13.36
CA GLU A 62 -9.37 -14.91 -13.84
C GLU A 62 -10.29 -15.99 -14.41
N HIS A 63 -10.19 -16.27 -15.72
CA HIS A 63 -10.94 -17.37 -16.33
C HIS A 63 -10.77 -18.64 -15.50
N ARG A 64 -11.85 -19.38 -15.23
CA ARG A 64 -11.87 -20.59 -14.37
C ARG A 64 -10.74 -21.59 -14.68
N ARG A 65 -10.28 -21.64 -15.94
CA ARG A 65 -9.17 -22.46 -16.43
C ARG A 65 -7.78 -21.95 -16.00
N LEU A 66 -7.57 -20.64 -15.95
CA LEU A 66 -6.35 -19.99 -15.44
C LEU A 66 -6.28 -20.07 -13.92
N PHE A 67 -7.41 -19.91 -13.22
CA PHE A 67 -7.45 -20.07 -11.77
C PHE A 67 -7.07 -21.50 -11.33
N LEU A 68 -7.63 -22.52 -11.98
CA LEU A 68 -7.32 -23.93 -11.67
C LEU A 68 -5.91 -24.36 -12.12
N ASN A 69 -5.43 -23.91 -13.29
CA ASN A 69 -4.05 -24.17 -13.72
C ASN A 69 -3.02 -23.44 -12.84
N ASN A 70 -3.36 -22.24 -12.36
CA ASN A 70 -2.54 -21.50 -11.40
C ASN A 70 -2.53 -22.15 -10.01
N LEU A 71 -3.49 -22.98 -9.62
CA LEU A 71 -3.43 -23.69 -8.34
C LEU A 71 -2.34 -24.78 -8.34
N GLN A 72 -2.11 -25.46 -9.47
CA GLN A 72 -1.02 -26.43 -9.58
C GLN A 72 0.35 -25.73 -9.59
N THR A 73 0.46 -24.61 -10.32
CA THR A 73 1.62 -23.72 -10.30
C THR A 73 1.81 -23.06 -8.93
N ALA A 74 0.73 -22.75 -8.21
CA ALA A 74 0.77 -22.19 -6.86
C ALA A 74 1.28 -23.22 -5.86
N LYS A 75 0.92 -24.50 -6.03
CA LYS A 75 1.41 -25.57 -5.14
C LYS A 75 2.93 -25.74 -5.27
N THR A 76 3.48 -25.73 -6.48
CA THR A 76 4.93 -25.74 -6.71
C THR A 76 5.59 -24.41 -6.33
N PHE A 77 4.89 -23.29 -6.45
CA PHE A 77 5.38 -21.98 -6.02
C PHE A 77 5.50 -21.91 -4.50
N VAL A 78 4.49 -22.33 -3.73
CA VAL A 78 4.52 -22.29 -2.26
C VAL A 78 5.71 -23.08 -1.69
N THR A 79 6.07 -24.21 -2.29
CA THR A 79 7.18 -25.04 -1.83
C THR A 79 8.57 -24.53 -2.23
N SER A 80 8.66 -23.69 -3.27
CA SER A 80 9.93 -23.30 -3.90
C SER A 80 10.26 -21.82 -3.76
N SER A 81 9.28 -21.01 -3.36
CA SER A 81 9.38 -19.56 -3.31
C SER A 81 10.09 -19.05 -2.06
N PRO A 82 10.87 -17.96 -2.17
CA PRO A 82 11.46 -17.33 -1.00
C PRO A 82 10.43 -16.94 0.04
N TRP A 83 10.72 -17.21 1.31
CA TRP A 83 9.80 -16.97 2.44
C TRP A 83 9.36 -15.50 2.57
N TRP A 84 10.19 -14.55 2.14
CA TRP A 84 9.90 -13.12 2.23
C TRP A 84 8.72 -12.68 1.36
N LEU A 85 8.30 -13.46 0.37
CA LEU A 85 7.11 -13.14 -0.44
C LEU A 85 5.83 -13.10 0.41
N TRP A 86 5.81 -13.83 1.52
CA TRP A 86 4.67 -13.89 2.44
C TRP A 86 4.62 -12.71 3.42
N THR A 87 5.71 -11.93 3.54
CA THR A 87 5.76 -10.82 4.51
C THR A 87 4.92 -9.62 4.07
N GLY A 88 4.50 -9.54 2.80
CA GLY A 88 3.66 -8.45 2.32
C GLY A 88 2.36 -8.30 3.12
N GLY A 89 1.71 -9.43 3.45
CA GLY A 89 0.52 -9.42 4.31
C GLY A 89 0.82 -8.93 5.73
N ILE A 90 1.94 -9.36 6.31
CA ILE A 90 2.39 -8.93 7.65
C ILE A 90 2.63 -7.41 7.67
N LEU A 91 3.34 -6.89 6.67
CA LEU A 91 3.60 -5.45 6.53
C LEU A 91 2.29 -4.65 6.36
N GLY A 92 1.32 -5.19 5.63
CA GLY A 92 -0.02 -4.61 5.50
C GLY A 92 -0.75 -4.53 6.84
N VAL A 93 -0.70 -5.58 7.66
CA VAL A 93 -1.31 -5.60 9.01
C VAL A 93 -0.66 -4.54 9.89
N VAL A 94 0.67 -4.45 9.89
CA VAL A 94 1.41 -3.41 10.64
C VAL A 94 0.99 -2.02 10.18
N PHE A 95 0.92 -1.80 8.86
CA PHE A 95 0.55 -0.51 8.28
C PHE A 95 -0.87 -0.07 8.69
N ILE A 96 -1.87 -0.93 8.48
CA ILE A 96 -3.26 -0.60 8.80
C ILE A 96 -3.46 -0.42 10.31
N THR A 97 -2.93 -1.33 11.13
CA THR A 97 -3.06 -1.26 12.59
C THR A 97 -2.40 0.01 13.13
N SER A 98 -1.22 0.38 12.62
CA SER A 98 -0.52 1.60 13.03
C SER A 98 -1.32 2.84 12.67
N ASN A 99 -1.90 2.92 11.47
CA ASN A 99 -2.72 4.05 11.07
C ASN A 99 -4.01 4.17 11.90
N ILE A 100 -4.66 3.05 12.22
CA ILE A 100 -5.83 3.01 13.13
C ILE A 100 -5.47 3.50 14.54
N LEU A 101 -4.25 3.21 15.00
CA LEU A 101 -3.74 3.66 16.29
C LEU A 101 -3.41 5.15 16.28
N LEU A 102 -2.76 5.63 15.22
CA LEU A 102 -2.29 7.00 15.06
C LEU A 102 -3.43 8.00 14.84
N LEU A 103 -4.42 7.66 14.01
CA LEU A 103 -5.47 8.59 13.59
C LEU A 103 -6.15 9.35 14.75
N PRO A 104 -6.61 8.72 15.84
CA PRO A 104 -7.23 9.46 16.95
C PRO A 104 -6.24 10.24 17.83
N ILE A 105 -4.93 9.97 17.72
CA ILE A 105 -3.89 10.64 18.52
C ILE A 105 -3.40 11.90 17.83
N VAL A 106 -3.11 11.80 16.53
CA VAL A 106 -2.45 12.88 15.77
C VAL A 106 -3.34 13.48 14.67
N GLY A 107 -4.54 12.94 14.46
CA GLY A 107 -5.46 13.36 13.40
C GLY A 107 -5.18 12.71 12.04
N ALA A 108 -6.16 12.79 11.14
CA ALA A 108 -6.11 12.13 9.83
C ALA A 108 -4.98 12.67 8.93
N SER A 109 -4.84 13.99 8.82
CA SER A 109 -3.82 14.64 7.97
C SER A 109 -2.41 14.22 8.37
N LEU A 110 -2.08 14.31 9.66
CA LEU A 110 -0.74 13.97 10.14
C LEU A 110 -0.47 12.46 10.05
N THR A 111 -1.48 11.61 10.23
CA THR A 111 -1.35 10.16 10.03
C THR A 111 -0.94 9.82 8.59
N VAL A 112 -1.60 10.42 7.60
CA VAL A 112 -1.26 10.23 6.18
C VAL A 112 0.16 10.74 5.88
N VAL A 113 0.49 11.92 6.39
CA VAL A 113 1.79 12.56 6.20
C VAL A 113 2.94 11.71 6.76
N LEU A 114 2.79 11.16 7.97
CA LEU A 114 3.79 10.28 8.58
C LEU A 114 3.93 8.97 7.80
N ALA A 115 2.79 8.38 7.39
CA ALA A 115 2.77 7.17 6.58
C ALA A 115 3.48 7.35 5.24
N LEU A 116 3.17 8.43 4.50
CA LEU A 116 3.81 8.76 3.23
C LEU A 116 5.31 9.02 3.39
N SER A 117 5.71 9.69 4.48
CA SER A 117 7.12 9.94 4.77
C SER A 117 7.90 8.63 4.93
N GLY A 118 7.39 7.69 5.74
CA GLY A 118 7.98 6.36 5.92
C GLY A 118 8.03 5.55 4.62
N GLN A 119 6.94 5.56 3.84
CA GLN A 119 6.85 4.92 2.53
C GLN A 119 7.90 5.46 1.55
N MET A 120 8.13 6.77 1.55
CA MET A 120 9.09 7.40 0.64
C MET A 120 10.53 7.09 1.02
N ILE A 121 10.86 7.03 2.31
CA ILE A 121 12.18 6.60 2.78
C ILE A 121 12.47 5.17 2.29
N ILE A 122 11.55 4.22 2.53
CA ILE A 122 11.78 2.83 2.12
C ILE A 122 11.75 2.66 0.59
N ALA A 123 10.92 3.43 -0.13
CA ALA A 123 10.89 3.43 -1.59
C ALA A 123 12.25 3.82 -2.19
N LEU A 124 12.95 4.81 -1.60
CA LEU A 124 14.28 5.19 -2.06
C LEU A 124 15.31 4.09 -1.86
N VAL A 125 15.27 3.42 -0.71
CA VAL A 125 16.15 2.30 -0.40
C VAL A 125 15.90 1.17 -1.42
N ILE A 126 14.62 0.82 -1.63
CA ILE A 126 14.21 -0.21 -2.58
C ILE A 126 14.71 0.11 -3.99
N ASP A 127 14.50 1.34 -4.47
CA ASP A 127 14.90 1.74 -5.83
C ASP A 127 16.41 1.87 -6.03
N HIS A 128 17.12 2.34 -5.00
CA HIS A 128 18.57 2.49 -5.05
C HIS A 128 19.27 1.13 -5.10
N PHE A 129 18.84 0.20 -4.25
CA PHE A 129 19.44 -1.13 -4.16
C PHE A 129 18.83 -2.15 -5.13
N GLY A 130 17.66 -1.87 -5.71
CA GLY A 130 16.91 -2.80 -6.55
C GLY A 130 16.37 -3.98 -5.74
N TRP A 131 15.91 -3.73 -4.50
CA TRP A 131 15.33 -4.78 -3.67
C TRP A 131 14.11 -5.40 -4.35
N PHE A 132 13.82 -6.68 -4.05
CA PHE A 132 12.67 -7.41 -4.60
C PHE A 132 12.65 -7.54 -6.14
N GLY A 133 13.81 -7.41 -6.79
CA GLY A 133 13.94 -7.62 -8.24
C GLY A 133 13.43 -6.46 -9.11
N ILE A 134 13.18 -5.29 -8.51
CA ILE A 134 12.78 -4.10 -9.26
C ILE A 134 13.99 -3.44 -9.96
N PRO A 135 13.79 -2.77 -11.12
CA PRO A 135 14.88 -2.10 -11.84
C PRO A 135 15.57 -1.04 -10.97
N LYS A 136 16.90 -1.13 -10.88
CA LYS A 136 17.70 -0.15 -10.12
C LYS A 136 17.59 1.22 -10.74
N HIS A 137 17.08 2.18 -9.98
CA HIS A 137 17.07 3.58 -10.35
C HIS A 137 18.08 4.33 -9.50
N ARG A 138 19.16 4.80 -10.14
CA ARG A 138 20.17 5.60 -9.45
C ARG A 138 19.51 6.85 -8.87
N LEU A 139 19.77 7.12 -7.60
CA LEU A 139 19.36 8.37 -6.96
C LEU A 139 20.04 9.51 -7.71
N ASN A 140 19.24 10.38 -8.33
CA ASN A 140 19.71 11.59 -8.97
C ASN A 140 19.30 12.81 -8.14
N VAL A 141 19.95 13.95 -8.40
CA VAL A 141 19.73 15.20 -7.66
C VAL A 141 18.26 15.65 -7.74
N GLN A 142 17.61 15.47 -8.89
CA GLN A 142 16.20 15.84 -9.08
C GLN A 142 15.26 15.07 -8.16
N ARG A 143 15.51 13.77 -7.96
CA ARG A 143 14.71 12.92 -7.09
C ARG A 143 14.89 13.28 -5.62
N ILE A 144 16.12 13.58 -5.22
CA ILE A 144 16.41 14.08 -3.87
C ILE A 144 15.69 15.42 -3.64
N LEU A 145 15.78 16.35 -4.59
CA LEU A 145 15.08 17.64 -4.52
C LEU A 145 13.55 17.46 -4.41
N GLY A 146 12.96 16.59 -5.23
CA GLY A 146 11.52 16.31 -5.16
C GLY A 146 11.08 15.77 -3.79
N ILE A 147 11.91 14.95 -3.15
CA ILE A 147 11.63 14.39 -1.83
C ILE A 147 11.79 15.44 -0.74
N VAL A 148 12.84 16.27 -0.81
CA VAL A 148 13.00 17.40 0.10
C VAL A 148 11.80 18.33 -0.01
N LEU A 149 11.36 18.68 -1.22
CA LEU A 149 10.17 19.50 -1.44
C LEU A 149 8.91 18.87 -0.86
N MET A 150 8.70 17.56 -1.05
CA MET A 150 7.57 16.84 -0.49
C MET A 150 7.61 16.84 1.04
N ILE A 151 8.76 16.58 1.66
CA ILE A 151 8.93 16.61 3.12
C ILE A 151 8.70 18.02 3.66
N THR A 152 9.20 19.06 2.99
CA THR A 152 8.94 20.45 3.37
C THR A 152 7.46 20.78 3.28
N GLY A 153 6.77 20.37 2.20
CA GLY A 153 5.32 20.55 2.06
C GLY A 153 4.55 19.84 3.18
N ILE A 154 4.97 18.64 3.53
CA ILE A 154 4.49 17.87 4.68
C ILE A 154 4.64 18.64 6.00
N MET A 155 5.82 19.21 6.27
CA MET A 155 6.09 19.98 7.49
C MET A 155 5.24 21.24 7.57
N ILE A 156 4.99 21.90 6.44
CA ILE A 156 4.11 23.07 6.37
C ILE A 156 2.66 22.66 6.70
N ILE A 157 2.16 21.58 6.11
CA ILE A 157 0.80 21.08 6.39
C ILE A 157 0.63 20.71 7.86
N GLN A 158 1.65 20.09 8.47
CA GLN A 158 1.61 19.72 9.89
C GLN A 158 1.54 20.95 10.83
N HIS A 159 2.07 22.10 10.41
CA HIS A 159 2.13 23.27 11.28
C HIS A 159 0.78 23.97 11.47
N PHE A 160 -0.26 23.55 10.75
CA PHE A 160 -1.65 24.01 10.85
C PHE A 160 -2.58 22.92 11.36
#